data_AF-A0A3D1SC72-F1
#
_entry.id   AF-A0A3D1SC72-F1
#
_cell.length_a   1.000
_cell.length_b   1.000
_cell.length_c   1.000
_cell.angle_alpha   90.00
_cell.angle_beta   90.00
_cell.angle_gamma   90.00
#
_symmetry.space_group_name_H-M   'P 1'
#
loop_
_entity.id
_entity.type
_entity.pdbx_description
1 polymer ?
#
loop_
_entity_poly.entity_id
_entity_poly.type
_entity_poly.pdbx_seq_one_letter_code
_entity_poly.pdbx_strand_id
1 'polypeptide(L)' 'MDLIIITQNKPCRVSEMQVGETIFTVISVESDLAKENLYNKVKRMILDSGGNKTNTSPIHT' A
#
# COMPACT_ATOMS: atom_id res chain seq x y z
N MET A 1 -0.40 9.29 16.83
CA MET A 1 -1.40 8.38 16.25
C MET A 1 -1.18 7.05 16.93
N ASP A 2 -2.12 6.61 17.77
CA ASP A 2 -1.89 5.47 18.65
C ASP A 2 -2.16 4.16 17.92
N LEU A 3 -1.20 3.23 18.01
CA LEU A 3 -1.23 1.92 17.36
C LEU A 3 -2.52 1.14 17.67
N ILE A 4 -2.98 1.26 18.92
CA ILE A 4 -4.16 0.60 19.45
C ILE A 4 -5.43 1.07 18.73
N ILE A 5 -5.52 2.37 18.42
CA ILE A 5 -6.69 2.96 17.74
C ILE A 5 -6.80 2.44 16.31
N ILE A 6 -5.67 2.24 15.64
CA ILE A 6 -5.62 1.74 14.26
C ILE A 6 -6.10 0.28 14.19
N THR A 7 -5.65 -0.56 15.12
CA THR A 7 -5.94 -2.00 15.12
C THR A 7 -7.35 -2.35 15.60
N GLN A 8 -8.01 -1.47 16.38
CA GLN A 8 -9.33 -1.73 16.95
C GLN A 8 -10.47 -1.41 15.98
N ASN A 9 -10.30 -0.40 15.11
CA ASN A 9 -11.40 0.14 14.32
C ASN A 9 -11.50 -0.46 12.91
N LYS A 10 -10.45 -1.13 12.41
CA LYS A 10 -10.42 -1.65 11.04
C LYS A 10 -9.74 -3.01 10.97
N PRO A 11 -10.15 -3.88 10.02
CA PRO A 11 -9.40 -5.06 9.66
C PRO A 11 -7.95 -4.68 9.37
N CYS A 12 -7.03 -5.28 10.13
CA CYS A 12 -5.62 -5.06 9.98
C CYS A 12 -4.87 -6.40 9.98
N ARG A 13 -3.68 -6.39 9.39
CA ARG A 13 -2.73 -7.50 9.42
C ARG A 13 -1.43 -7.02 10.03
N VAL A 14 -0.96 -7.76 11.03
CA VAL A 14 0.33 -7.51 11.67
C VAL A 14 1.30 -8.57 11.16
N SER A 15 2.47 -8.14 10.70
CA SER A 15 3.56 -9.02 10.27
C SER A 15 4.87 -8.43 10.74
N GLU A 16 5.81 -9.30 11.09
CA GLU A 16 7.19 -8.89 11.33
C GLU A 16 7.99 -9.00 10.04
N MET A 17 8.89 -8.05 9.81
CA MET A 17 9.80 -8.05 8.67
C MET A 17 11.20 -7.73 9.17
N GLN A 18 12.15 -8.62 8.91
CA GLN A 18 13.56 -8.38 9.25
C GLN A 18 14.27 -7.71 8.08
N VAL A 19 14.98 -6.61 8.35
CA VAL A 19 15.84 -5.93 7.38
C VAL A 19 17.20 -5.73 8.02
N GLY A 20 18.19 -6.51 7.56
CA GLY A 20 19.49 -6.61 8.22
C GLY A 20 19.34 -7.20 9.62
N GLU A 21 19.78 -6.46 10.62
CA GLU A 21 19.69 -6.84 12.04
C GLU A 21 18.43 -6.28 12.73
N THR A 22 17.67 -5.42 12.05
CA THR A 22 16.52 -4.74 12.64
C THR A 22 15.21 -5.47 12.31
N ILE A 23 14.36 -5.65 13.31
CA ILE A 23 13.00 -6.21 13.17
C ILE A 23 11.99 -5.05 13.11
N PHE A 24 11.18 -5.04 12.05
CA PHE A 24 10.10 -4.09 11.86
C PHE A 24 8.76 -4.78 12.08
N THR A 25 7.91 -4.21 12.94
CA THR A 25 6.49 -4.58 12.99
C THR A 25 5.74 -3.79 11.93
N VAL A 26 5.32 -4.48 10.88
CA VAL A 26 4.53 -3.92 9.77
C VAL A 26 3.05 -4.14 10.08
N ILE A 27 2.29 -3.05 10.08
CA ILE A 27 0.83 -3.09 10.30
C ILE A 27 0.15 -2.58 9.04
N SER A 28 -0.48 -3.50 8.33
CA SER A 28 -1.28 -3.21 7.14
C SER A 28 -2.72 -2.99 7.57
N VAL A 29 -3.26 -1.82 7.26
CA VAL A 29 -4.64 -1.43 7.60
C VAL A 29 -5.42 -1.29 6.31
N GLU A 30 -6.63 -1.84 6.27
CA GLU A 30 -7.50 -1.63 5.12
C GLU A 30 -7.84 -0.15 4.97
N SER A 31 -7.63 0.38 3.76
CA SER A 31 -7.87 1.78 3.45
C SER A 31 -9.28 1.97 2.89
N ASP A 32 -10.10 2.78 3.57
CA ASP A 32 -11.43 3.18 3.07
C ASP A 32 -11.32 4.01 1.77
N LEU A 33 -10.12 4.55 1.49
CA LEU A 33 -9.86 5.37 0.30
C LEU A 33 -9.48 4.52 -0.92
N ALA A 34 -9.30 3.20 -0.77
CA ALA A 34 -8.98 2.32 -1.88
C ALA A 34 -10.20 2.16 -2.82
N LYS A 35 -10.39 3.14 -3.70
CA LYS A 35 -11.46 3.17 -4.71
C LYS A 35 -11.26 2.13 -5.82
N GLU A 36 -10.03 1.62 -5.98
CA GLU A 36 -9.67 0.66 -7.02
C GLU A 36 -9.70 -0.77 -6.44
N ASN A 37 -10.52 -1.63 -7.04
CA ASN A 37 -10.50 -3.06 -6.71
C ASN A 37 -9.26 -3.77 -7.31
N LEU A 38 -8.91 -4.93 -6.75
CA LEU A 38 -7.72 -5.69 -7.19
C LEU A 38 -7.74 -6.03 -8.69
N TYR A 39 -8.92 -6.40 -9.21
CA TYR A 39 -9.09 -6.72 -10.62
C TYR A 39 -8.73 -5.53 -11.53
N ASN A 40 -9.27 -4.34 -11.23
CA ASN A 40 -9.02 -3.12 -11.98
C ASN A 40 -7.54 -2.72 -11.89
N LYS A 41 -6.92 -2.87 -10.72
CA LYS A 41 -5.49 -2.63 -10.52
C LYS A 41 -4.63 -3.54 -11.40
N VAL A 42 -4.91 -4.84 -11.39
CA VAL A 42 -4.17 -5.83 -12.21
C VAL A 42 -4.39 -5.57 -13.71
N LYS A 43 -5.64 -5.36 -14.12
CA LYS A 43 -6.00 -5.01 -15.50
C LYS A 43 -5.23 -3.77 -15.96
N ARG A 44 -5.22 -2.71 -15.15
CA ARG A 44 -4.46 -1.48 -15.44
C ARG A 44 -2.97 -1.76 -15.54
N MET A 45 -2.38 -2.49 -14.58
CA MET A 45 -0.96 -2.82 -14.62
C MET A 45 -0.57 -3.56 -15.90
N ILE A 46 -1.36 -4.56 -16.32
CA ILE A 46 -1.07 -5.35 -17.52
C ILE A 46 -1.21 -4.49 -18.78
N LEU A 47 -2.28 -3.70 -18.88
CA LEU A 47 -2.55 -2.86 -20.05
C LEU A 47 -1.59 -1.66 -20.15
N ASP A 48 -1.21 -1.07 -19.02
CA ASP A 48 -0.27 0.06 -18.96
C ASP A 48 1.18 -0.38 -19.16
N SER A 49 1.54 -1.63 -18.82
CA SER A 49 2.88 -2.18 -19.05
C SER A 49 3.25 -2.29 -20.54
N GLY A 50 2.28 -2.19 -21.45
CA GLY A 50 2.50 -2.20 -22.90
C GLY A 50 2.62 -0.80 -23.54
N GLY A 51 2.46 0.28 -22.76
CA GLY A 51 2.53 1.65 -23.26
C GLY A 51 3.41 2.51 -22.37
N ASN A 52 4.61 2.84 -22.86
CA ASN A 52 5.55 3.75 -22.20
C ASN A 52 4.87 5.08 -21.81
N LYS A 53 4.33 5.16 -20.60
CA LYS A 53 3.91 6.42 -19.99
C LYS A 53 4.87 6.70 -18.85
N THR A 54 5.84 7.58 -19.14
CA THR A 54 6.65 8.25 -18.13
C THR A 54 5.71 9.05 -17.22
N ASN A 55 5.23 8.43 -16.15
CA ASN A 55 4.55 9.15 -15.09
C ASN A 55 5.62 9.91 -14.30
N THR A 56 5.92 11.13 -14.74
CA THR A 56 6.58 12.12 -13.90
C THR A 56 5.62 12.43 -12.76
N SER A 57 5.87 11.87 -11.58
CA SER A 57 5.28 12.38 -10.34
C SER A 57 5.61 13.88 -10.24
N PRO A 58 4.66 14.77 -9.94
CA PRO A 58 4.99 16.16 -9.72
C PRO A 58 5.92 16.24 -8.49
N ILE A 59 7.14 16.72 -8.72
CA ILE A 59 8.05 17.15 -7.65
C ILE A 59 7.34 18.34 -6.98
N HIS A 60 6.90 18.15 -5.74
CA HIS A 60 6.42 19.24 -4.91
C HIS A 60 7.68 19.93 -4.36
N THR A 61 8.04 21.08 -4.94
CA THR A 61 9.00 22.04 -4.37
C THR A 61 8.29 22.90 -3.33
#